data_AF-S7SX82-F1
#
_entry.id   AF-S7SX82-F1
#
_cell.length_a   1.000
_cell.length_b   1.000
_cell.length_c   1.000
_cell.angle_alpha   90.00
_cell.angle_beta   90.00
_cell.angle_gamma   90.00
#
_symmetry.space_group_name_H-M   'P 1'
#
loop_
_entity.id
_entity.type
_entity.pdbx_description
1 polymer ?
#
loop_
_entity_poly.entity_id
_entity_poly.type
_entity_poly.pdbx_seq_one_letter_code
_entity_poly.pdbx_strand_id
1 'polypeptide(L)'
;MALVDHHLWVEGIFEVFAVVVIGFLLVQMRLVTKKSTVRALYFQFTILLGSGVIGIGHHYYYNGSPEIWIALGAVFSALEVIPLTLLILEAYEQYKMMRDGGVNFPYKATFWFLISTAIWNLVGAGVFGFLINLPAVSYFEHGQFLTPTHGHAAMMGVYGMFAIAVLLYSLRNIVKPEAWNDKWLKFSCWMLNIGLAGMVLITLLPVGVLQIKEAFEHGYWASRSPSFLQQDVVQNLLLVRFVPDTIFLIGVVALLVFAIKVLFHLRKPTHGEGEELPAANLAEEE
;
A
#
# COMPACT_ATOMS: atom_id res chain seq x y z
N MET A 1 -22.69 4.14 -6.10
CA MET A 1 -22.34 2.72 -6.33
C MET A 1 -20.84 2.57 -6.54
N ALA A 2 -20.21 3.23 -7.53
CA ALA A 2 -18.75 3.16 -7.74
C ALA A 2 -17.88 3.60 -6.54
N LEU A 3 -18.28 4.63 -5.77
CA LEU A 3 -17.55 5.07 -4.57
C LEU A 3 -17.67 4.09 -3.38
N VAL A 4 -18.80 3.39 -3.27
CA VAL A 4 -19.04 2.38 -2.22
C VAL A 4 -18.15 1.17 -2.47
N ASP A 5 -18.05 0.73 -3.72
CA ASP A 5 -17.13 -0.32 -4.11
C ASP A 5 -15.67 0.12 -3.89
N HIS A 6 -15.25 1.32 -4.31
CA HIS A 6 -13.84 1.68 -4.18
C HIS A 6 -13.30 1.70 -2.74
N HIS A 7 -14.01 2.28 -1.78
CA HIS A 7 -13.46 2.38 -0.41
C HIS A 7 -13.63 1.09 0.40
N LEU A 8 -14.85 0.56 0.51
CA LEU A 8 -15.08 -0.66 1.31
C LEU A 8 -14.47 -1.92 0.68
N TRP A 9 -14.50 -2.03 -0.66
CA TRP A 9 -13.95 -3.20 -1.34
C TRP A 9 -12.44 -3.08 -1.52
N VAL A 10 -11.92 -1.95 -2.02
CA VAL A 10 -10.45 -1.84 -2.21
C VAL A 10 -9.74 -1.67 -0.88
N GLU A 11 -10.19 -0.80 0.01
CA GLU A 11 -9.47 -0.55 1.25
C GLU A 11 -9.84 -1.58 2.32
N GLY A 12 -11.13 -1.83 2.54
CA GLY A 12 -11.59 -2.79 3.55
C GLY A 12 -11.24 -4.25 3.25
N ILE A 13 -11.46 -4.75 2.02
CA ILE A 13 -11.21 -6.17 1.72
C ILE A 13 -9.72 -6.45 1.50
N PHE A 14 -8.97 -5.59 0.81
CA PHE A 14 -7.54 -5.86 0.63
C PHE A 14 -6.77 -5.72 1.93
N GLU A 15 -7.09 -4.79 2.84
CA GLU A 15 -6.40 -4.74 4.13
C GLU A 15 -6.70 -5.97 5.00
N VAL A 16 -7.97 -6.35 5.13
CA VAL A 16 -8.32 -7.57 5.88
C VAL A 16 -7.66 -8.80 5.26
N PHE A 17 -7.78 -8.97 3.94
CA PHE A 17 -7.17 -10.10 3.23
C PHE A 17 -5.65 -10.10 3.36
N ALA A 18 -4.99 -8.96 3.17
CA ALA A 18 -3.55 -8.84 3.24
C ALA A 18 -3.02 -9.21 4.62
N VAL A 19 -3.62 -8.67 5.67
CA VAL A 19 -3.20 -8.90 7.05
C VAL A 19 -3.43 -10.37 7.45
N VAL A 20 -4.54 -11.00 7.04
CA VAL A 20 -4.76 -12.45 7.23
C VAL A 20 -3.68 -13.25 6.51
N VAL A 21 -3.40 -12.95 5.25
CA VAL A 21 -2.41 -13.68 4.46
C VAL A 21 -1.02 -13.53 5.06
N ILE A 22 -0.60 -12.32 5.47
CA ILE A 22 0.67 -12.10 6.16
C ILE A 22 0.73 -12.93 7.45
N GLY A 23 -0.31 -12.84 8.27
CA GLY A 23 -0.39 -13.60 9.52
C GLY A 23 -0.25 -15.10 9.27
N PHE A 24 -0.98 -15.63 8.29
CA PHE A 24 -0.89 -17.02 7.86
C PHE A 24 0.53 -17.40 7.40
N LEU A 25 1.15 -16.58 6.55
CA LEU A 25 2.51 -16.83 6.06
C LEU A 25 3.54 -16.83 7.19
N LEU A 26 3.43 -15.91 8.15
CA LEU A 26 4.33 -15.84 9.31
C LEU A 26 4.17 -17.05 10.24
N VAL A 27 2.93 -17.51 10.46
CA VAL A 27 2.66 -18.75 11.22
C VAL A 27 3.23 -19.95 10.48
N GLN A 28 3.03 -20.04 9.16
CA GLN A 28 3.52 -21.15 8.35
C GLN A 28 5.06 -21.21 8.29
N MET A 29 5.72 -20.05 8.35
CA MET A 29 7.18 -19.94 8.47
C MET A 29 7.68 -20.19 9.90
N ARG A 30 6.78 -20.46 10.86
CA ARG A 30 7.08 -20.64 12.30
C ARG A 30 7.80 -19.44 12.93
N LEU A 31 7.53 -18.24 12.42
CA LEU A 31 8.11 -17.00 12.94
C LEU A 31 7.27 -16.40 14.08
N VAL A 32 5.98 -16.73 14.10
CA VAL A 32 5.02 -16.29 15.12
C VAL A 32 4.09 -17.44 15.50
N THR A 33 3.50 -17.39 16.68
CA THR A 33 2.56 -18.42 17.14
C THR A 33 1.15 -18.15 16.61
N LYS A 34 0.44 -19.20 16.20
CA LYS A 34 -0.96 -19.14 15.73
C LYS A 34 -1.85 -18.36 16.70
N LYS A 35 -1.77 -18.68 18.00
CA LYS A 35 -2.54 -18.02 19.05
C LYS A 35 -2.28 -16.50 19.13
N SER A 36 -1.03 -16.06 18.97
CA SER A 36 -0.69 -14.64 18.95
C SER A 36 -1.28 -13.96 17.72
N THR A 37 -1.07 -14.56 16.55
CA THR A 37 -1.57 -14.04 15.27
C THR A 37 -3.08 -13.88 15.26
N VAL A 38 -3.84 -14.91 15.65
CA VAL A 38 -5.31 -14.86 15.66
C VAL A 38 -5.82 -13.73 16.58
N ARG A 39 -5.22 -13.57 17.77
CA ARG A 39 -5.61 -12.49 18.69
C ARG A 39 -5.30 -11.11 18.13
N ALA A 40 -4.14 -10.95 17.47
CA ALA A 40 -3.78 -9.70 16.80
C ALA A 40 -4.75 -9.38 15.65
N LEU A 41 -5.10 -10.38 14.82
CA LEU A 41 -6.06 -10.23 13.73
C LEU A 41 -7.44 -9.78 14.23
N TYR A 42 -7.98 -10.40 15.29
CA TYR A 42 -9.26 -9.97 15.85
C TYR A 42 -9.23 -8.53 16.35
N PHE A 43 -8.14 -8.13 17.00
CA PHE A 43 -7.96 -6.75 17.45
C PHE A 43 -7.92 -5.78 16.25
N GLN A 44 -7.10 -6.09 15.23
CA GLN A 44 -6.99 -5.31 14.00
C GLN A 44 -8.32 -5.18 13.26
N PHE A 45 -9.07 -6.28 13.08
CA PHE A 45 -10.37 -6.22 12.39
C PHE A 45 -11.40 -5.39 13.14
N THR A 46 -11.39 -5.46 14.47
CA THR A 46 -12.34 -4.67 15.27
C THR A 46 -12.10 -3.19 15.09
N ILE A 47 -10.85 -2.73 15.17
CA ILE A 47 -10.53 -1.30 15.00
C ILE A 47 -10.64 -0.85 13.54
N LEU A 48 -10.26 -1.70 12.59
CA LEU A 48 -10.31 -1.40 11.15
C LEU A 48 -11.75 -1.32 10.66
N LEU A 49 -12.57 -2.35 10.91
CA LEU A 49 -13.99 -2.33 10.50
C LEU A 49 -14.80 -1.34 11.33
N GLY A 50 -14.47 -1.19 12.61
CA GLY A 50 -15.13 -0.23 13.50
C GLY A 50 -14.92 1.23 13.09
N SER A 51 -13.85 1.53 12.34
CA SER A 51 -13.58 2.86 11.78
C SER A 51 -13.96 2.93 10.29
N GLY A 52 -13.34 2.12 9.44
CA GLY A 52 -13.46 2.20 7.97
C GLY A 52 -14.86 1.98 7.40
N VAL A 53 -15.72 1.17 8.04
CA VAL A 53 -17.08 0.94 7.52
C VAL A 53 -17.91 2.22 7.53
N ILE A 54 -17.77 3.04 8.57
CA ILE A 54 -18.47 4.34 8.66
C ILE A 54 -17.60 5.46 8.06
N GLY A 55 -16.27 5.30 8.13
CA GLY A 55 -15.26 6.22 7.59
C GLY A 55 -15.38 6.46 6.09
N ILE A 56 -16.01 5.54 5.34
CA ILE A 56 -16.45 5.74 3.95
C ILE A 56 -17.20 7.06 3.73
N GLY A 57 -17.85 7.58 4.78
CA GLY A 57 -18.51 8.86 4.81
C GLY A 57 -17.67 10.04 4.35
N HIS A 58 -16.33 9.96 4.41
CA HIS A 58 -15.47 11.04 3.92
C HIS A 58 -15.53 11.25 2.40
N HIS A 59 -16.03 10.27 1.63
CA HIS A 59 -16.34 10.42 0.20
C HIS A 59 -17.68 11.12 -0.04
N TYR A 60 -18.47 11.31 1.03
CA TYR A 60 -19.83 11.84 0.97
C TYR A 60 -19.92 13.29 1.42
N TYR A 61 -18.80 13.93 1.77
CA TYR A 61 -18.79 15.33 2.23
C TYR A 61 -19.45 16.28 1.22
N TYR A 62 -19.14 16.13 -0.07
CA TYR A 62 -19.53 17.10 -1.10
C TYR A 62 -20.20 16.49 -2.33
N ASN A 63 -20.65 15.24 -2.25
CA ASN A 63 -21.30 14.54 -3.38
C ASN A 63 -22.84 14.74 -3.43
N GLY A 64 -23.39 15.63 -2.61
CA GLY A 64 -24.84 15.87 -2.48
C GLY A 64 -25.52 15.08 -1.35
N SER A 65 -24.76 14.35 -0.54
CA SER A 65 -25.30 13.65 0.64
C SER A 65 -25.68 14.62 1.77
N PRO A 66 -26.55 14.21 2.72
CA PRO A 66 -26.91 15.05 3.85
C PRO A 66 -25.72 15.38 4.77
N GLU A 67 -25.76 16.54 5.42
CA GLU A 67 -24.69 17.08 6.28
C GLU A 67 -24.23 16.13 7.40
N ILE A 68 -25.09 15.21 7.85
CA ILE A 68 -24.74 14.19 8.84
C ILE A 68 -23.46 13.41 8.47
N TRP A 69 -23.20 13.22 7.17
CA TRP A 69 -22.01 12.52 6.69
C TRP A 69 -20.72 13.30 6.86
N ILE A 70 -20.77 14.63 7.00
CA ILE A 70 -19.59 15.42 7.37
C ILE A 70 -19.13 15.04 8.78
N ALA A 71 -20.06 14.94 9.74
CA ALA A 71 -19.73 14.55 11.10
C ALA A 71 -19.30 13.07 11.20
N LEU A 72 -20.09 12.15 10.63
CA LEU A 72 -19.79 10.72 10.67
C LEU A 72 -18.51 10.39 9.91
N GLY A 73 -18.40 10.87 8.67
CA GLY A 73 -17.23 10.65 7.82
C GLY A 73 -15.96 11.16 8.48
N ALA A 74 -15.95 12.40 9.02
CA ALA A 74 -14.75 12.98 9.61
C ALA A 74 -14.28 12.27 10.87
N VAL A 75 -15.21 11.90 11.77
CA VAL A 75 -14.85 11.22 13.01
C VAL A 75 -14.33 9.82 12.73
N PHE A 76 -15.04 9.03 11.92
CA PHE A 76 -14.70 7.63 11.72
C PHE A 76 -13.48 7.44 10.81
N SER A 77 -13.32 8.26 9.77
CA SER A 77 -12.10 8.24 8.93
C SER A 77 -10.85 8.69 9.69
N ALA A 78 -10.98 9.60 10.67
CA ALA A 78 -9.85 9.96 11.53
C ALA A 78 -9.41 8.80 12.43
N LEU A 79 -10.35 7.93 12.85
CA LEU A 79 -10.04 6.75 13.66
C LEU A 79 -9.29 5.68 12.87
N GLU A 80 -9.38 5.66 11.54
CA GLU A 80 -8.64 4.71 10.69
C GLU A 80 -7.12 4.90 10.80
N VAL A 81 -6.65 6.08 11.19
CA VAL A 81 -5.23 6.35 11.45
C VAL A 81 -4.69 5.55 12.64
N ILE A 82 -5.54 5.14 13.58
CA ILE A 82 -5.11 4.39 14.77
C ILE A 82 -4.45 3.06 14.37
N PRO A 83 -5.12 2.13 13.66
CA PRO A 83 -4.49 0.90 13.18
C PRO A 83 -3.23 1.15 12.35
N LEU A 84 -3.22 2.21 11.53
CA LEU A 84 -2.08 2.57 10.67
C LEU A 84 -0.80 2.86 11.48
N THR A 85 -0.92 3.43 12.68
CA THR A 85 0.24 3.66 13.56
C THR A 85 0.81 2.39 14.18
N LEU A 86 0.02 1.33 14.34
CA LEU A 86 0.49 0.06 14.90
C LEU A 86 1.31 -0.74 13.89
N LEU A 87 1.03 -0.57 12.59
CA LEU A 87 1.74 -1.26 11.51
C LEU A 87 3.22 -0.90 11.43
N ILE A 88 3.66 0.28 11.89
CA ILE A 88 5.09 0.59 11.90
C ILE A 88 5.86 -0.21 12.96
N LEU A 89 5.21 -0.54 14.07
CA LEU A 89 5.78 -1.43 15.09
C LEU A 89 5.90 -2.84 14.52
N GLU A 90 4.88 -3.31 13.79
CA GLU A 90 4.93 -4.60 13.09
C GLU A 90 6.02 -4.64 12.03
N ALA A 91 6.23 -3.55 11.27
CA ALA A 91 7.31 -3.45 10.29
C ALA A 91 8.68 -3.63 10.95
N TYR A 92 8.87 -3.07 12.14
CA TYR A 92 10.10 -3.23 12.92
C TYR A 92 10.28 -4.67 13.41
N GLU A 93 9.22 -5.32 13.89
CA GLU A 93 9.27 -6.73 14.27
C GLU A 93 9.59 -7.64 13.08
N GLN A 94 8.98 -7.41 11.92
CA GLN A 94 9.29 -8.12 10.68
C GLN A 94 10.76 -7.91 10.26
N TYR A 95 11.26 -6.67 10.35
CA TYR A 95 12.67 -6.38 10.09
C TYR A 95 13.61 -7.13 11.05
N LYS A 96 13.25 -7.18 12.34
CA LYS A 96 14.00 -7.92 13.35
C LYS A 96 14.03 -9.42 13.02
N MET A 97 12.89 -10.02 12.71
CA MET A 97 12.79 -11.43 12.29
C MET A 97 13.63 -11.73 11.05
N MET A 98 13.59 -10.83 10.05
CA MET A 98 14.42 -10.96 8.84
C MET A 98 15.91 -10.94 9.19
N ARG A 99 16.32 -10.08 10.14
CA ARG A 99 17.70 -9.99 10.60
C ARG A 99 18.13 -11.23 11.37
N ASP A 100 17.26 -11.75 12.23
CA ASP A 100 17.48 -12.96 13.02
C ASP A 100 17.61 -14.21 12.11
N GLY A 101 16.90 -14.24 10.98
CA GLY A 101 17.04 -15.28 9.94
C GLY A 101 18.39 -15.26 9.19
N GLY A 102 19.22 -14.25 9.40
CA GLY A 102 20.58 -14.16 8.89
C GLY A 102 20.71 -14.00 7.36
N VAL A 103 21.92 -14.23 6.85
CA VAL A 103 22.25 -14.02 5.43
C VAL A 103 21.61 -15.08 4.52
N ASN A 104 21.23 -16.24 5.05
CA ASN A 104 20.62 -17.31 4.25
C ASN A 104 19.07 -17.31 4.33
N PHE A 105 18.47 -16.27 4.92
CA PHE A 105 17.02 -16.16 5.00
C PHE A 105 16.39 -16.19 3.59
N PRO A 106 15.52 -17.17 3.28
CA PRO A 106 15.05 -17.39 1.92
C PRO A 106 14.07 -16.33 1.42
N TYR A 107 13.41 -15.58 2.32
CA TYR A 107 12.33 -14.64 2.01
C TYR A 107 12.73 -13.15 2.17
N LYS A 108 14.01 -12.82 2.05
CA LYS A 108 14.48 -11.42 2.19
C LYS A 108 13.74 -10.44 1.29
N ALA A 109 13.56 -10.80 0.02
CA ALA A 109 12.88 -9.94 -0.93
C ALA A 109 11.42 -9.69 -0.54
N THR A 110 10.69 -10.73 -0.14
CA THR A 110 9.33 -10.62 0.40
C THR A 110 9.29 -9.66 1.58
N PHE A 111 10.21 -9.81 2.55
CA PHE A 111 10.26 -8.94 3.73
C PHE A 111 10.60 -7.48 3.38
N TRP A 112 11.46 -7.22 2.40
CA TRP A 112 11.72 -5.83 1.95
C TRP A 112 10.44 -5.15 1.44
N PHE A 113 9.61 -5.87 0.69
CA PHE A 113 8.33 -5.34 0.19
C PHE A 113 7.25 -5.26 1.28
N LEU A 114 7.22 -6.19 2.25
CA LEU A 114 6.32 -6.10 3.41
C LEU A 114 6.65 -4.89 4.30
N ILE A 115 7.94 -4.66 4.57
CA ILE A 115 8.39 -3.48 5.31
C ILE A 115 8.04 -2.20 4.53
N SER A 116 8.25 -2.20 3.21
CA SER A 116 7.85 -1.07 2.35
C SER A 116 6.35 -0.80 2.43
N THR A 117 5.53 -1.86 2.38
CA THR A 117 4.06 -1.79 2.51
C THR A 117 3.67 -1.11 3.81
N ALA A 118 4.23 -1.54 4.94
CA ALA A 118 3.90 -0.98 6.25
C ALA A 118 4.32 0.50 6.39
N ILE A 119 5.48 0.88 5.86
CA ILE A 119 5.94 2.27 5.84
C ILE A 119 5.01 3.13 4.98
N TRP A 120 4.69 2.68 3.77
CA TRP A 120 3.76 3.38 2.89
C TRP A 120 2.32 3.37 3.40
N ASN A 121 1.94 2.43 4.26
CA ASN A 121 0.62 2.48 4.86
C ASN A 121 0.54 3.67 5.83
N LEU A 122 1.54 3.84 6.69
CA LEU A 122 1.61 5.03 7.55
C LEU A 122 1.74 6.33 6.76
N VAL A 123 2.64 6.40 5.78
CA VAL A 123 2.94 7.66 5.06
C VAL A 123 1.88 7.96 4.00
N GLY A 124 1.57 6.98 3.15
CA GLY A 124 0.63 7.10 2.04
C GLY A 124 -0.82 7.16 2.49
N ALA A 125 -1.29 6.15 3.23
CA ALA A 125 -2.67 6.13 3.72
C ALA A 125 -2.85 7.03 4.94
N GLY A 126 -1.97 6.92 5.94
CA GLY A 126 -2.05 7.71 7.17
C GLY A 126 -1.80 9.20 6.95
N VAL A 127 -0.57 9.61 6.62
CA VAL A 127 -0.19 11.03 6.56
C VAL A 127 -0.85 11.73 5.37
N PHE A 128 -0.67 11.23 4.14
CA PHE A 128 -1.24 11.87 2.96
C PHE A 128 -2.75 11.71 2.84
N GLY A 129 -3.33 10.62 3.36
CA GLY A 129 -4.80 10.49 3.43
C GLY A 129 -5.38 11.47 4.44
N PHE A 130 -4.79 11.56 5.64
CA PHE A 130 -5.27 12.51 6.66
C PHE A 130 -5.10 13.98 6.24
N LEU A 131 -4.07 14.29 5.43
CA LEU A 131 -3.86 15.63 4.86
C LEU A 131 -5.08 16.16 4.11
N ILE A 132 -5.83 15.28 3.42
CA ILE A 132 -7.01 15.65 2.63
C ILE A 132 -8.33 15.27 3.30
N ASN A 133 -8.28 14.68 4.50
CA ASN A 133 -9.45 14.11 5.17
C ASN A 133 -10.28 15.12 5.95
N LEU A 134 -9.66 16.18 6.49
CA LEU A 134 -10.39 17.18 7.28
C LEU A 134 -11.45 17.85 6.40
N PRO A 135 -12.73 17.92 6.78
CA PRO A 135 -13.75 18.59 5.98
C PRO A 135 -13.37 20.03 5.62
N ALA A 136 -12.77 20.77 6.55
CA ALA A 136 -12.31 22.14 6.27
C ALA A 136 -11.26 22.23 5.15
N VAL A 137 -10.40 21.21 5.01
CA VAL A 137 -9.39 21.14 3.94
C VAL A 137 -10.02 20.58 2.67
N SER A 138 -10.76 19.47 2.79
CA SER A 138 -11.43 18.78 1.70
C SER A 138 -12.38 19.70 0.95
N TYR A 139 -13.00 20.69 1.62
CA TYR A 139 -13.82 21.71 0.96
C TYR A 139 -13.11 22.42 -0.21
N PHE A 140 -11.80 22.66 -0.09
CA PHE A 140 -10.99 23.29 -1.15
C PHE A 140 -10.24 22.24 -1.98
N GLU A 141 -9.80 21.15 -1.37
CA GLU A 141 -8.95 20.14 -2.01
C GLU A 141 -9.73 19.14 -2.85
N HIS A 142 -10.99 18.84 -2.53
CA HIS A 142 -11.71 17.71 -3.12
C HIS A 142 -11.60 17.69 -4.65
N GLY A 143 -11.02 16.62 -5.22
CA GLY A 143 -10.81 16.49 -6.66
C GLY A 143 -9.60 17.25 -7.22
N GLN A 144 -8.60 17.57 -6.40
CA GLN A 144 -7.34 18.21 -6.80
C GLN A 144 -6.15 17.25 -6.77
N PHE A 145 -4.94 17.75 -7.01
CA PHE A 145 -3.69 16.96 -7.12
C PHE A 145 -3.21 16.33 -5.79
N LEU A 146 -3.70 16.77 -4.62
CA LEU A 146 -3.40 16.08 -3.35
C LEU A 146 -4.12 14.73 -3.25
N THR A 147 -5.29 14.59 -3.88
CA THR A 147 -5.99 13.31 -4.01
C THR A 147 -5.14 12.25 -4.75
N PRO A 148 -4.58 12.49 -5.96
CA PRO A 148 -3.58 11.61 -6.57
C PRO A 148 -2.29 11.45 -5.79
N THR A 149 -1.87 12.45 -4.99
CA THR A 149 -0.69 12.35 -4.10
C THR A 149 -0.89 11.21 -3.11
N HIS A 150 -2.00 11.25 -2.35
CA HIS A 150 -2.43 10.17 -1.48
C HIS A 150 -2.69 8.88 -2.27
N GLY A 151 -3.42 8.96 -3.38
CA GLY A 151 -3.82 7.79 -4.17
C GLY A 151 -2.64 6.95 -4.66
N HIS A 152 -1.57 7.56 -5.20
CA HIS A 152 -0.38 6.78 -5.60
C HIS A 152 0.37 6.23 -4.39
N ALA A 153 0.56 7.06 -3.35
CA ALA A 153 1.28 6.67 -2.15
C ALA A 153 0.60 5.50 -1.41
N ALA A 154 -0.73 5.51 -1.32
CA ALA A 154 -1.52 4.43 -0.72
C ALA A 154 -1.66 3.24 -1.66
N MET A 155 -2.16 3.43 -2.88
CA MET A 155 -2.46 2.31 -3.79
C MET A 155 -1.21 1.53 -4.18
N MET A 156 -0.19 2.20 -4.71
CA MET A 156 1.03 1.52 -5.13
C MET A 156 1.92 1.18 -3.92
N GLY A 157 2.03 2.10 -2.95
CA GLY A 157 2.90 1.92 -1.80
C GLY A 157 2.43 0.83 -0.84
N VAL A 158 1.11 0.67 -0.66
CA VAL A 158 0.54 -0.38 0.18
C VAL A 158 0.20 -1.60 -0.66
N TYR A 159 -0.86 -1.55 -1.47
CA TYR A 159 -1.36 -2.74 -2.16
C TYR A 159 -0.42 -3.23 -3.26
N GLY A 160 0.20 -2.32 -4.01
CA GLY A 160 1.19 -2.67 -5.04
C GLY A 160 2.41 -3.39 -4.44
N MET A 161 3.02 -2.82 -3.40
CA MET A 161 4.14 -3.45 -2.71
C MET A 161 3.75 -4.77 -2.04
N PHE A 162 2.55 -4.83 -1.46
CA PHE A 162 2.03 -6.05 -0.83
C PHE A 162 1.83 -7.17 -1.85
N ALA A 163 1.21 -6.87 -3.00
CA ALA A 163 1.04 -7.82 -4.09
C ALA A 163 2.40 -8.35 -4.60
N ILE A 164 3.40 -7.48 -4.71
CA ILE A 164 4.76 -7.88 -5.08
C ILE A 164 5.38 -8.77 -3.99
N ALA A 165 5.18 -8.48 -2.71
CA ALA A 165 5.68 -9.31 -1.61
C ALA A 165 5.14 -10.74 -1.69
N VAL A 166 3.82 -10.89 -1.89
CA VAL A 166 3.15 -12.20 -2.03
C VAL A 166 3.58 -12.90 -3.32
N LEU A 167 3.67 -12.17 -4.44
CA LEU A 167 4.18 -12.70 -5.71
C LEU A 167 5.59 -13.30 -5.55
N LEU A 168 6.49 -12.59 -4.88
CA LEU A 168 7.85 -13.05 -4.65
C LEU A 168 7.90 -14.21 -3.65
N TYR A 169 7.01 -14.23 -2.65
CA TYR A 169 6.87 -15.35 -1.73
C TYR A 169 6.47 -16.63 -2.48
N SER A 170 5.47 -16.56 -3.36
CA SER A 170 5.04 -17.68 -4.20
C SER A 170 6.15 -18.12 -5.16
N LEU A 171 6.78 -17.17 -5.88
CA LEU A 171 7.89 -17.48 -6.78
C LEU A 171 9.06 -18.14 -6.06
N ARG A 172 9.38 -17.71 -4.82
CA ARG A 172 10.47 -18.31 -4.04
C ARG A 172 10.24 -19.80 -3.75
N ASN A 173 8.98 -20.21 -3.60
CA ASN A 173 8.59 -21.59 -3.34
C ASN A 173 8.51 -22.46 -4.61
N ILE A 174 8.30 -21.86 -5.78
CA ILE A 174 8.17 -22.60 -7.05
C ILE A 174 9.50 -22.67 -7.82
N VAL A 175 10.36 -21.65 -7.71
CA VAL A 175 11.62 -21.55 -8.47
C VAL A 175 12.73 -22.34 -7.79
N LYS A 176 13.58 -23.02 -8.56
CA LYS A 176 14.75 -23.74 -8.03
C LYS A 176 15.67 -22.79 -7.22
N PRO A 177 16.08 -23.14 -5.99
CA PRO A 177 16.89 -22.25 -5.15
C PRO A 177 18.18 -21.76 -5.80
N GLU A 178 18.84 -22.59 -6.62
CA GLU A 178 20.12 -22.26 -7.26
C GLU A 178 20.01 -21.13 -8.29
N ALA A 179 18.83 -20.93 -8.89
CA ALA A 179 18.58 -19.91 -9.90
C ALA A 179 18.09 -18.57 -9.29
N TRP A 180 17.88 -18.51 -7.98
CA TRP A 180 17.34 -17.34 -7.29
C TRP A 180 18.41 -16.26 -7.07
N ASN A 181 18.08 -15.00 -7.38
CA ASN A 181 19.00 -13.88 -7.19
C ASN A 181 18.31 -12.63 -6.63
N ASP A 182 18.48 -12.41 -5.34
CA ASP A 182 17.90 -11.28 -4.61
C ASP A 182 18.46 -9.90 -5.04
N LYS A 183 19.58 -9.84 -5.77
CA LYS A 183 20.19 -8.56 -6.20
C LYS A 183 19.26 -7.76 -7.11
N TRP A 184 18.59 -8.44 -8.05
CA TRP A 184 17.62 -7.81 -8.96
C TRP A 184 16.38 -7.31 -8.19
N LEU A 185 15.94 -8.08 -7.19
CA LEU A 185 14.79 -7.73 -6.37
C LEU A 185 15.10 -6.56 -5.43
N LYS A 186 16.32 -6.50 -4.88
CA LYS A 186 16.79 -5.35 -4.11
C LYS A 186 16.79 -4.09 -4.96
N PHE A 187 17.33 -4.17 -6.18
CA PHE A 187 17.33 -3.06 -7.13
C PHE A 187 15.90 -2.60 -7.46
N SER A 188 15.00 -3.53 -7.81
CA SER A 188 13.60 -3.22 -8.08
C SER A 188 12.93 -2.54 -6.88
N CYS A 189 13.09 -3.06 -5.67
CA CYS A 189 12.53 -2.49 -4.45
C CYS A 189 12.98 -1.04 -4.22
N TRP A 190 14.27 -0.73 -4.38
CA TRP A 190 14.77 0.63 -4.25
C TRP A 190 14.23 1.56 -5.33
N MET A 191 14.25 1.13 -6.60
CA MET A 191 13.77 1.95 -7.72
C MET A 191 12.26 2.24 -7.61
N LEU A 192 11.46 1.26 -7.20
CA LEU A 192 10.02 1.45 -6.98
C LEU A 192 9.75 2.43 -5.82
N ASN A 193 10.44 2.29 -4.69
CA ASN A 193 10.27 3.18 -3.54
C ASN A 193 10.74 4.60 -3.83
N ILE A 194 11.93 4.77 -4.43
CA ILE A 194 12.48 6.09 -4.78
C ILE A 194 11.61 6.75 -5.86
N GLY A 195 11.20 6.00 -6.88
CA GLY A 195 10.34 6.52 -7.95
C GLY A 195 8.98 6.97 -7.42
N LEU A 196 8.36 6.17 -6.55
CA LEU A 196 7.09 6.51 -5.91
C LEU A 196 7.21 7.74 -4.99
N ALA A 197 8.22 7.78 -4.13
CA ALA A 197 8.48 8.94 -3.28
C ALA A 197 8.77 10.19 -4.11
N GLY A 198 9.54 10.06 -5.19
CA GLY A 198 9.87 11.15 -6.08
C GLY A 198 8.64 11.72 -6.79
N MET A 199 7.78 10.90 -7.40
CA MET A 199 6.60 11.41 -8.11
C MET A 199 5.62 12.12 -7.15
N VAL A 200 5.50 11.59 -5.92
CA VAL A 200 4.65 12.14 -4.87
C VAL A 200 5.20 13.47 -4.36
N LEU A 201 6.47 13.50 -3.94
CA LEU A 201 7.05 14.67 -3.25
C LEU A 201 7.52 15.78 -4.18
N ILE A 202 8.01 15.44 -5.38
CA ILE A 202 8.61 16.42 -6.32
C ILE A 202 7.54 17.08 -7.19
N THR A 203 6.45 16.36 -7.52
CA THR A 203 5.43 16.85 -8.45
C THR A 203 4.05 16.93 -7.83
N LEU A 204 3.46 15.79 -7.43
CA LEU A 204 2.05 15.74 -7.08
C LEU A 204 1.72 16.61 -5.87
N LEU A 205 2.52 16.51 -4.81
CA LEU A 205 2.38 17.29 -3.59
C LEU A 205 2.49 18.81 -3.84
N PRO A 206 3.57 19.34 -4.45
CA PRO A 206 3.68 20.79 -4.68
C PRO A 206 2.62 21.32 -5.65
N VAL A 207 2.26 20.58 -6.70
CA VAL A 207 1.15 20.99 -7.59
C VAL A 207 -0.17 21.03 -6.82
N GLY A 208 -0.43 20.04 -5.96
CA GLY A 208 -1.61 20.01 -5.10
C GLY A 208 -1.67 21.19 -4.12
N VAL A 209 -0.54 21.57 -3.52
CA VAL A 209 -0.45 22.76 -2.64
C VAL A 209 -0.71 24.06 -3.41
N LEU A 210 -0.21 24.19 -4.65
CA LEU A 210 -0.53 25.35 -5.49
C LEU A 210 -2.01 25.37 -5.88
N GLN A 211 -2.59 24.20 -6.16
CA GLN A 211 -3.97 24.09 -6.61
C GLN A 211 -4.98 24.41 -5.50
N ILE A 212 -4.73 23.94 -4.27
CA ILE A 212 -5.60 24.26 -3.13
C ILE A 212 -5.51 25.74 -2.78
N LYS A 213 -4.31 26.35 -2.91
CA LYS A 213 -4.13 27.79 -2.73
C LYS A 213 -4.92 28.59 -3.76
N GLU A 214 -4.85 28.19 -5.04
CA GLU A 214 -5.62 28.84 -6.10
C GLU A 214 -7.13 28.74 -5.86
N ALA A 215 -7.61 27.59 -5.39
CA ALA A 215 -9.02 27.42 -5.03
C ALA A 215 -9.44 28.31 -3.85
N PHE A 216 -8.56 28.49 -2.87
CA PHE A 216 -8.82 29.33 -1.71
C PHE A 216 -8.86 30.83 -2.06
N GLU A 217 -7.95 31.30 -2.91
CA GLU A 217 -7.82 32.72 -3.27
C GLU A 217 -8.81 33.16 -4.38
N HIS A 218 -9.04 32.32 -5.39
CA HIS A 218 -9.78 32.69 -6.61
C HIS A 218 -11.03 31.83 -6.87
N GLY A 219 -11.30 30.85 -5.99
CA GLY A 219 -12.43 29.94 -6.09
C GLY A 219 -12.11 28.64 -6.83
N TYR A 220 -12.84 27.57 -6.51
CA TYR A 220 -12.56 26.22 -7.00
C TYR A 220 -12.52 26.10 -8.53
N TRP A 221 -13.37 26.84 -9.23
CA TRP A 221 -13.41 26.86 -10.70
C TRP A 221 -12.08 27.32 -11.32
N ALA A 222 -11.36 28.26 -10.68
CA ALA A 222 -10.07 28.76 -11.14
C ALA A 222 -9.00 27.66 -11.04
N SER A 223 -8.97 26.94 -9.92
CA SER A 223 -8.05 25.80 -9.70
C SER A 223 -8.24 24.64 -10.68
N ARG A 224 -9.45 24.49 -11.24
CA ARG A 224 -9.82 23.43 -12.19
C ARG A 224 -9.76 23.88 -13.65
N SER A 225 -9.52 25.16 -13.89
CA SER A 225 -9.38 25.71 -15.23
C SER A 225 -8.11 25.18 -15.93
N PRO A 226 -8.12 25.03 -17.27
CA PRO A 226 -6.89 24.73 -18.00
C PRO A 226 -5.79 25.78 -17.79
N SER A 227 -6.17 27.03 -17.53
CA SER A 227 -5.21 28.11 -17.26
C SER A 227 -4.35 27.85 -16.02
N PHE A 228 -4.87 27.19 -14.98
CA PHE A 228 -4.04 26.78 -13.83
C PHE A 228 -2.94 25.81 -14.26
N LEU A 229 -3.30 24.79 -15.05
CA LEU A 229 -2.33 23.79 -15.52
C LEU A 229 -1.30 24.39 -16.47
N GLN A 230 -1.63 25.46 -17.19
CA GLN A 230 -0.73 26.14 -18.14
C GLN A 230 0.24 27.11 -17.49
N GLN A 231 0.13 27.39 -16.18
CA GLN A 231 1.11 28.23 -15.48
C GLN A 231 2.51 27.62 -15.59
N ASP A 232 3.52 28.45 -15.86
CA ASP A 232 4.90 27.99 -16.07
C ASP A 232 5.43 27.16 -14.89
N VAL A 233 5.10 27.55 -13.65
CA VAL A 233 5.49 26.81 -12.44
C VAL A 233 4.87 25.40 -12.43
N VAL A 234 3.58 25.28 -12.76
CA VAL A 234 2.87 24.00 -12.80
C VAL A 234 3.41 23.13 -13.93
N GLN A 235 3.64 23.69 -15.12
CA GLN A 235 4.24 22.97 -16.24
C GLN A 235 5.64 22.46 -15.92
N ASN A 236 6.48 23.28 -15.28
CA ASN A 236 7.81 22.84 -14.87
C ASN A 236 7.76 21.69 -13.84
N LEU A 237 6.86 21.76 -12.86
CA LEU A 237 6.64 20.68 -11.88
C LEU A 237 6.13 19.38 -12.54
N LEU A 238 5.22 19.50 -13.51
CA LEU A 238 4.71 18.36 -14.27
C LEU A 238 5.78 17.78 -15.19
N LEU A 239 6.64 18.61 -15.78
CA LEU A 239 7.72 18.17 -16.64
C LEU A 239 8.72 17.35 -15.83
N VAL A 240 9.23 17.87 -14.72
CA VAL A 240 10.26 17.15 -13.92
C VAL A 240 9.78 15.79 -13.39
N ARG A 241 8.47 15.53 -13.38
CA ARG A 241 7.87 14.22 -13.06
C ARG A 241 8.42 13.08 -13.93
N PHE A 242 8.87 13.38 -15.16
CA PHE A 242 9.44 12.35 -16.04
C PHE A 242 10.62 11.62 -15.38
N VAL A 243 11.38 12.29 -14.49
CA VAL A 243 12.55 11.71 -13.80
C VAL A 243 12.13 10.61 -12.81
N PRO A 244 11.33 10.87 -11.77
CA PRO A 244 10.89 9.81 -10.86
C PRO A 244 10.01 8.76 -11.53
N ASP A 245 9.20 9.13 -12.53
CA ASP A 245 8.40 8.17 -13.30
C ASP A 245 9.30 7.19 -14.07
N THR A 246 10.41 7.66 -14.64
CA THR A 246 11.41 6.79 -15.31
C THR A 246 12.11 5.87 -14.31
N ILE A 247 12.46 6.38 -13.13
CA ILE A 247 13.05 5.57 -12.05
C ILE A 247 12.07 4.45 -11.64
N PHE A 248 10.80 4.79 -11.44
CA PHE A 248 9.76 3.82 -11.12
C PHE A 248 9.61 2.77 -12.22
N LEU A 249 9.55 3.19 -13.48
CA LEU A 249 9.45 2.32 -14.64
C LEU A 249 10.61 1.32 -14.72
N ILE A 250 11.85 1.77 -14.49
CA ILE A 250 13.02 0.89 -14.45
C ILE A 250 12.87 -0.17 -13.35
N GLY A 251 12.33 0.21 -12.18
CA GLY A 251 12.02 -0.72 -11.08
C GLY A 251 11.02 -1.80 -11.46
N VAL A 252 9.94 -1.42 -12.14
CA VAL A 252 8.91 -2.34 -12.67
C VAL A 252 9.50 -3.27 -13.74
N VAL A 253 10.25 -2.73 -14.69
CA VAL A 253 10.87 -3.53 -15.78
C VAL A 253 11.87 -4.54 -15.21
N ALA A 254 12.65 -4.16 -14.19
CA ALA A 254 13.55 -5.08 -13.50
C ALA A 254 12.79 -6.25 -12.85
N LEU A 255 11.63 -5.99 -12.23
CA LEU A 255 10.77 -7.02 -11.67
C LEU A 255 10.16 -7.92 -12.75
N LEU A 256 9.70 -7.34 -13.86
CA LEU A 256 9.13 -8.06 -14.99
C LEU A 256 10.16 -9.01 -15.62
N VAL A 257 11.37 -8.52 -15.90
CA VAL A 257 12.46 -9.32 -16.44
C VAL A 257 12.84 -10.45 -15.48
N PHE A 258 12.88 -10.17 -14.18
CA PHE A 258 13.09 -11.21 -13.17
C PHE A 258 12.00 -12.27 -13.22
N ALA A 259 10.72 -11.87 -13.21
CA ALA A 259 9.57 -12.76 -13.25
C ALA A 259 9.60 -13.66 -14.50
N ILE A 260 9.87 -13.10 -15.68
CA ILE A 260 10.00 -13.87 -16.93
C ILE A 260 11.16 -14.87 -16.85
N LYS A 261 12.33 -14.42 -16.37
CA LYS A 261 13.53 -15.28 -16.29
C LYS A 261 13.34 -16.48 -15.37
N VAL A 262 12.62 -16.31 -14.26
CA VAL A 262 12.43 -17.41 -13.31
C VAL A 262 11.45 -18.48 -13.80
N LEU A 263 10.58 -18.18 -14.78
CA LEU A 263 9.72 -19.18 -15.42
C LEU A 263 10.51 -20.29 -16.13
N PHE A 264 11.75 -20.03 -16.54
CA PHE A 264 12.63 -21.04 -17.13
C PHE A 264 13.31 -21.95 -16.08
N HIS A 265 13.09 -21.70 -14.79
CA HIS A 265 13.77 -22.37 -13.68
C HIS A 265 12.79 -22.92 -12.63
N LEU A 266 11.57 -23.27 -13.05
CA LEU A 266 10.53 -23.80 -12.16
C LEU A 266 10.86 -25.24 -11.69
N ARG A 267 10.43 -25.55 -10.47
CA ARG A 267 10.39 -26.92 -9.94
C ARG A 267 9.16 -27.66 -10.50
N LYS A 268 9.22 -28.99 -10.45
CA LYS A 268 8.07 -29.85 -10.73
C LYS A 268 7.25 -30.04 -9.44
N PRO A 269 5.94 -30.31 -9.52
CA PRO A 269 5.16 -30.67 -8.34
C PRO A 269 5.78 -31.88 -7.63
N THR A 270 5.87 -31.79 -6.31
CA THR A 270 6.43 -32.87 -5.48
C THR A 270 5.42 -33.97 -5.20
N HIS A 271 4.15 -33.60 -5.03
CA HIS A 271 3.07 -34.53 -4.69
C HIS A 271 1.90 -34.42 -5.68
N GLY A 272 1.21 -35.55 -5.91
CA GLY A 272 0.04 -35.67 -6.79
C GLY A 272 -1.31 -35.65 -6.04
N GLU A 273 -2.40 -35.94 -6.76
CA GLU A 273 -3.71 -36.10 -6.13
C GLU A 273 -3.77 -37.36 -5.25
N GLY A 274 -4.17 -37.20 -3.98
CA GLY A 274 -4.35 -38.31 -3.04
C GLY A 274 -3.13 -38.65 -2.17
N GLU A 275 -2.01 -37.93 -2.32
CA GLU A 275 -0.84 -38.09 -1.47
C GLU A 275 -0.94 -37.22 -0.20
N GLU A 276 -0.63 -37.79 0.97
CA GLU A 276 -0.58 -37.04 2.23
C GLU A 276 0.52 -35.97 2.16
N LEU A 277 0.13 -34.72 2.39
CA LEU A 277 1.08 -33.62 2.42
C LEU A 277 1.90 -33.67 3.72
N PRO A 278 3.23 -33.51 3.67
CA PRO A 278 4.09 -33.48 4.86
C PRO A 278 3.96 -32.18 5.68
N ALA A 279 2.94 -31.36 5.41
CA ALA A 279 2.68 -30.12 6.14
C ALA A 279 1.72 -30.38 7.30
N ALA A 280 2.07 -29.94 8.51
CA ALA A 280 1.19 -30.02 9.67
C ALA A 280 -0.14 -29.34 9.35
N ASN A 281 -1.25 -30.01 9.66
CA ASN A 281 -2.58 -29.43 9.49
C ASN A 281 -2.75 -28.30 10.51
N LEU A 282 -2.56 -27.05 10.06
CA LEU A 282 -2.72 -25.87 10.91
C LEU A 282 -4.14 -25.73 11.50
N ALA A 283 -5.13 -26.48 11.00
CA ALA A 283 -6.47 -26.53 11.59
C ALA A 283 -6.53 -27.40 12.87
N GLU A 284 -5.61 -28.36 13.04
CA GLU A 284 -5.63 -29.35 14.12
C GLU A 284 -4.70 -29.00 15.30
N GLU A 285 -3.75 -28.08 15.11
CA GLU A 285 -2.91 -27.59 16.22
C GLU A 285 -3.65 -26.47 17.00
N GLU A 286 -4.05 -26.75 18.24
CA GLU A 286 -4.68 -25.82 19.21
C GLU A 286 -3.79 -24.61 19.59
#